data_AF-A0A6B3FAQ7-F1
#
_entry.id   AF-A0A6B3FAQ7-F1
#
_cell.length_a   1.000
_cell.length_b   1.000
_cell.length_c   1.000
_cell.angle_alpha   90.00
_cell.angle_beta   90.00
_cell.angle_gamma   90.00
#
_symmetry.space_group_name_H-M   'P 1'
#
loop_
_entity.id
_entity.type
_entity.pdbx_description
1 polymer ?
#
loop_
_entity_poly.entity_id
_entity_poly.type
_entity_poly.pdbx_seq_one_letter_code
_entity_poly.pdbx_strand_id
1 'polypeptide(L)'
;HLTDRTPVKEKVRKPSGTLAIRGARTHNLRNVDVDVPLGVLTVVTGVAGSGKSSLVHDSLPPGTDAVTVDQSPIKGSRRSNPATYTGLLDPVRKAFAKANDVSPALFSANSEGACPHC
;
A
#
# COMPACT_ATOMS: atom_id res chain seq x y z
N HIS A 1 -21.84 8.42 16.55
CA HIS A 1 -21.18 8.94 15.33
C HIS A 1 -21.09 7.83 14.26
N LEU A 2 -22.23 7.32 13.78
CA LEU A 2 -22.32 6.28 12.73
C LEU A 2 -23.26 6.69 11.58
N THR A 3 -23.71 7.94 11.59
CA THR A 3 -24.71 8.49 10.69
C THR A 3 -24.12 9.25 9.51
N ASP A 4 -22.81 9.44 9.46
CA ASP A 4 -22.16 10.05 8.30
C ASP A 4 -22.00 9.00 7.19
N ARG A 5 -23.05 8.87 6.37
CA ARG A 5 -23.01 8.04 5.16
C ARG A 5 -22.62 8.95 4.00
N THR A 6 -21.41 8.75 3.48
CA THR A 6 -21.01 9.38 2.23
C THR A 6 -21.97 8.98 1.11
N PRO A 7 -22.67 9.93 0.47
CA PRO A 7 -23.61 9.63 -0.60
C PRO A 7 -22.86 9.10 -1.84
N VAL A 8 -23.54 8.25 -2.62
CA VAL A 8 -23.00 7.78 -3.89
C VAL A 8 -22.88 8.96 -4.85
N LYS A 9 -21.72 9.10 -5.49
CA LYS A 9 -21.48 10.17 -6.47
C LYS A 9 -22.35 9.95 -7.71
N GLU A 10 -23.11 10.97 -8.11
CA GLU A 10 -23.90 10.94 -9.35
C GLU A 10 -23.04 10.95 -10.62
N LYS A 11 -21.89 11.64 -10.55
CA LYS A 11 -20.92 11.72 -11.65
C LYS A 11 -19.64 10.98 -11.25
N VAL A 12 -19.26 10.00 -12.06
CA VAL A 12 -18.04 9.20 -11.89
C VAL A 12 -16.98 9.55 -12.93
N ARG A 13 -15.73 9.24 -12.62
CA ARG A 13 -14.60 9.41 -13.56
C ARG A 13 -14.77 8.49 -14.76
N LYS A 14 -14.46 8.98 -15.96
CA LYS A 14 -14.30 8.16 -17.16
C LYS A 14 -12.87 7.61 -17.22
N PRO A 15 -12.66 6.40 -17.78
CA PRO A 15 -11.32 5.90 -18.04
C PRO A 15 -10.50 6.85 -18.92
N SER A 16 -9.21 6.95 -18.65
CA SER A 16 -8.27 7.79 -19.42
C SER A 16 -7.37 6.98 -20.36
N GLY A 17 -7.49 5.66 -20.36
CA GLY A 17 -6.68 4.73 -21.16
C GLY A 17 -6.87 3.30 -20.70
N THR A 18 -6.03 2.38 -21.20
CA THR A 18 -6.04 0.96 -20.82
C THR A 18 -4.61 0.44 -20.63
N LEU A 19 -4.46 -0.47 -19.67
CA LEU A 19 -3.29 -1.32 -19.51
C LEU A 19 -3.65 -2.69 -20.08
N ALA A 20 -2.99 -3.06 -21.18
CA ALA A 20 -3.22 -4.33 -21.85
C ALA A 20 -2.40 -5.45 -21.19
N ILE A 21 -3.08 -6.43 -20.62
CA ILE A 21 -2.51 -7.72 -20.24
C ILE A 21 -2.80 -8.70 -21.39
N ARG A 22 -1.76 -9.38 -21.88
CA ARG A 22 -1.85 -10.30 -23.02
C ARG A 22 -1.16 -11.62 -22.73
N GLY A 23 -1.79 -12.72 -23.13
CA GLY A 23 -1.26 -14.07 -23.06
C GLY A 23 -0.95 -14.54 -21.64
N ALA A 24 -1.69 -14.07 -20.63
CA ALA A 24 -1.40 -14.40 -19.24
C ALA A 24 -1.61 -15.91 -18.98
N ARG A 25 -0.55 -16.58 -18.52
CA ARG A 25 -0.47 -18.05 -18.35
C ARG A 25 0.10 -18.48 -16.99
N THR A 26 0.37 -17.53 -16.09
CA THR A 26 0.94 -17.85 -14.77
C THR A 26 -0.04 -18.66 -13.94
N HIS A 27 0.47 -19.67 -13.23
CA HIS A 27 -0.32 -20.60 -12.41
C HIS A 27 -1.44 -21.30 -13.20
N ASN A 28 -2.70 -21.00 -12.90
CA ASN A 28 -3.86 -21.62 -13.52
C ASN A 28 -4.52 -20.74 -14.60
N LEU A 29 -3.91 -19.61 -14.96
CA LEU A 29 -4.41 -18.77 -16.06
C LEU A 29 -4.26 -19.49 -17.40
N ARG A 30 -5.31 -19.42 -18.23
CA ARG A 30 -5.40 -20.13 -19.50
C ARG A 30 -5.34 -19.18 -20.69
N ASN A 31 -4.17 -18.59 -20.93
CA ASN A 31 -3.92 -17.64 -22.03
C ASN A 31 -4.94 -16.48 -22.01
N VAL A 32 -4.99 -15.76 -20.90
CA VAL A 32 -5.97 -14.69 -20.67
C VAL A 32 -5.46 -13.36 -21.26
N ASP A 33 -6.31 -12.72 -22.06
CA ASP A 33 -6.14 -11.34 -22.53
C ASP A 33 -7.18 -10.45 -21.83
N VAL A 34 -6.74 -9.32 -21.28
CA VAL A 34 -7.65 -8.34 -20.66
C VAL A 34 -7.09 -6.93 -20.76
N ASP A 35 -7.98 -5.96 -20.94
CA ASP A 35 -7.66 -4.54 -20.85
C ASP A 35 -8.16 -3.98 -19.52
N VAL A 36 -7.22 -3.52 -18.69
CA VAL A 36 -7.54 -2.88 -17.41
C VAL A 36 -7.69 -1.38 -17.63
N PRO A 37 -8.85 -0.77 -17.40
CA PRO A 37 -9.03 0.66 -17.62
C PRO A 37 -8.24 1.49 -16.60
N LEU A 38 -7.53 2.50 -17.09
CA LEU A 38 -6.73 3.43 -16.30
C LEU A 38 -7.53 4.67 -15.88
N GLY A 39 -7.14 5.31 -14.79
CA GLY A 39 -7.78 6.53 -14.27
C GLY A 39 -9.06 6.28 -13.46
N VAL A 40 -9.45 5.01 -13.31
CA VAL A 40 -10.64 4.56 -12.56
C VAL A 40 -10.29 3.42 -11.62
N LEU A 41 -11.16 3.14 -10.65
CA LEU A 41 -11.02 1.97 -9.78
C LEU A 41 -11.53 0.73 -10.52
N THR A 42 -10.64 -0.22 -10.78
CA THR A 42 -10.99 -1.52 -11.35
C THR A 42 -10.92 -2.59 -10.27
N VAL A 43 -11.98 -3.38 -10.13
CA VAL A 43 -12.06 -4.47 -9.16
C VAL A 43 -12.08 -5.80 -9.91
N VAL A 44 -11.12 -6.67 -9.62
CA VAL A 44 -11.08 -8.04 -10.14
C VAL A 44 -11.77 -8.96 -9.13
N THR A 45 -12.87 -9.57 -9.53
CA THR A 45 -13.69 -10.45 -8.67
C THR A 45 -13.68 -11.89 -9.16
N GLY A 46 -14.08 -12.82 -8.30
CA GLY A 46 -14.17 -14.25 -8.63
C GLY A 46 -13.96 -15.14 -7.41
N VAL A 47 -14.36 -16.41 -7.53
CA VAL A 47 -14.23 -17.43 -6.47
C VAL A 47 -12.78 -17.66 -6.03
N ALA A 48 -12.57 -18.28 -4.86
CA ALA A 48 -11.24 -18.67 -4.41
C ALA A 48 -10.55 -19.57 -5.46
N GLY A 49 -9.25 -19.37 -5.68
CA GLY A 49 -8.50 -20.13 -6.69
C GLY A 49 -8.76 -19.75 -8.15
N SER A 50 -9.59 -18.73 -8.46
CA SER A 50 -9.89 -18.35 -9.85
C SER A 50 -8.75 -17.65 -10.61
N GLY A 51 -7.57 -17.47 -9.99
CA GLY A 51 -6.40 -16.83 -10.63
C GLY A 51 -6.33 -15.30 -10.53
N LYS A 52 -7.15 -14.65 -9.69
CA LYS A 52 -7.14 -13.17 -9.53
C LYS A 52 -5.76 -12.62 -9.17
N SER A 53 -5.12 -13.21 -8.15
CA SER A 53 -3.79 -12.80 -7.70
C SER A 53 -2.75 -13.02 -8.81
N SER A 54 -2.80 -14.16 -9.50
CA SER A 54 -1.93 -14.44 -10.64
C SER A 54 -2.08 -13.41 -11.76
N LEU A 55 -3.30 -12.95 -12.01
CA LEU A 55 -3.56 -11.94 -13.03
C LEU A 55 -3.02 -10.55 -12.63
N VAL A 56 -3.21 -10.14 -11.37
CA VAL A 56 -2.87 -8.78 -10.92
C VAL A 56 -1.40 -8.64 -10.52
N HIS A 57 -0.80 -9.66 -9.93
CA HIS A 57 0.58 -9.59 -9.43
C HIS A 57 1.61 -10.13 -10.42
N ASP A 58 1.26 -11.17 -11.18
CA ASP A 58 2.26 -11.92 -11.98
C ASP A 58 2.11 -11.73 -13.48
N SER A 59 1.09 -11.00 -13.95
CA SER A 59 0.77 -10.88 -15.38
C SER A 59 0.79 -9.44 -15.90
N LEU A 60 1.29 -8.48 -15.12
CA LEU A 60 1.47 -7.11 -15.60
C LEU A 60 2.59 -7.05 -16.66
N PRO A 61 2.45 -6.22 -17.71
CA PRO A 61 3.51 -6.05 -18.71
C PRO A 61 4.84 -5.62 -18.08
N PRO A 62 5.99 -6.07 -18.61
CA PRO A 62 7.30 -5.59 -18.18
C PRO A 62 7.41 -4.06 -18.28
N GLY A 63 8.02 -3.44 -17.28
CA GLY A 63 8.18 -1.97 -17.23
C GLY A 63 6.91 -1.20 -16.84
N THR A 64 5.82 -1.90 -16.46
CA THR A 64 4.68 -1.24 -15.83
C THR A 64 5.12 -0.61 -14.52
N ASP A 65 4.99 0.71 -14.40
CA ASP A 65 5.18 1.44 -13.14
C ASP A 65 4.00 1.16 -12.21
N ALA A 66 4.13 0.13 -11.39
CA ALA A 66 3.11 -0.35 -10.49
C ALA A 66 3.65 -0.49 -9.07
N VAL A 67 2.82 -0.11 -8.10
CA VAL A 67 3.04 -0.35 -6.67
C VAL A 67 2.04 -1.38 -6.20
N THR A 68 2.54 -2.50 -5.68
CA THR A 68 1.71 -3.52 -5.04
C THR A 68 1.58 -3.20 -3.56
N VAL A 69 0.35 -3.13 -3.07
CA VAL A 69 0.03 -3.01 -1.65
C VAL A 69 -0.74 -4.26 -1.25
N ASP A 70 -0.18 -5.04 -0.34
CA ASP A 70 -0.76 -6.29 0.16
C ASP A 70 -0.83 -6.30 1.69
N GLN A 71 -1.06 -7.47 2.28
CA GLN A 71 -1.13 -7.67 3.72
C GLN A 71 0.19 -8.19 4.32
N SER A 72 1.29 -8.11 3.57
CA SER A 72 2.60 -8.45 4.12
C SER A 72 2.95 -7.53 5.29
N PRO A 73 3.68 -8.03 6.31
CA PRO A 73 4.07 -7.20 7.45
C PRO A 73 4.91 -5.99 7.01
N ILE A 74 4.56 -4.83 7.57
CA ILE A 74 5.14 -3.52 7.24
C ILE A 74 6.67 -3.44 7.51
N LYS A 75 7.18 -4.19 8.50
CA LYS A 75 8.59 -4.61 8.73
C LYS A 75 8.69 -5.30 10.11
N GLY A 76 9.58 -6.29 10.22
CA GLY A 76 9.52 -7.33 11.26
C GLY A 76 10.30 -7.13 12.57
N SER A 77 10.74 -5.91 12.90
CA SER A 77 11.43 -5.67 14.18
C SER A 77 10.49 -5.08 15.23
N ARG A 78 10.81 -5.28 16.51
CA ARG A 78 10.10 -4.63 17.65
C ARG A 78 10.15 -3.10 17.61
N ARG A 79 11.04 -2.53 16.78
CA ARG A 79 11.21 -1.08 16.59
C ARG A 79 10.35 -0.52 15.43
N SER A 80 9.64 -1.40 14.71
CA SER A 80 8.76 -1.02 13.60
C SER A 80 7.33 -0.82 14.09
N ASN A 81 6.73 0.32 13.76
CA ASN A 81 5.35 0.65 14.10
C ASN A 81 4.78 1.63 13.05
N PRO A 82 3.47 1.95 13.06
CA PRO A 82 2.89 2.83 12.06
C PRO A 82 3.54 4.22 11.98
N ALA A 83 4.01 4.78 13.11
CA ALA A 83 4.65 6.09 13.13
C ALA A 83 6.05 6.07 12.49
N THR A 84 6.81 4.98 12.65
CA THR A 84 8.11 4.83 11.97
C THR A 84 7.94 4.51 10.49
N TYR A 85 6.92 3.74 10.12
CA TYR A 85 6.67 3.42 8.70
C TYR A 85 6.19 4.62 7.89
N THR A 86 5.29 5.43 8.45
CA THR A 86 4.75 6.63 7.80
C THR A 86 5.71 7.82 7.83
N GLY A 87 6.82 7.73 8.57
CA GLY A 87 7.72 8.85 8.85
C GLY A 87 7.16 9.88 9.85
N LEU A 88 5.95 9.65 10.39
CA LEU A 88 5.30 10.54 11.36
C LEU A 88 6.11 10.70 12.66
N LEU A 89 6.90 9.70 13.03
CA LEU A 89 7.67 9.76 14.27
C LEU A 89 8.69 10.90 14.26
N ASP A 90 9.29 11.24 13.11
CA ASP A 90 10.32 12.27 13.01
C ASP A 90 9.86 13.69 13.38
N PRO A 91 8.76 14.22 12.81
CA PRO A 91 8.25 15.53 13.21
C PRO A 91 7.81 15.54 14.69
N VAL A 92 7.23 14.43 15.19
CA VAL A 92 6.86 14.29 16.61
C VAL A 92 8.10 14.37 17.50
N ARG A 93 9.15 13.60 17.19
CA ARG A 93 10.43 13.60 17.94
C ARG A 93 11.05 15.00 18.01
N LYS A 94 11.09 15.71 16.88
CA LYS A 94 11.63 17.07 16.80
C LYS A 94 10.81 18.07 17.63
N ALA A 95 9.49 17.94 17.62
CA ALA A 95 8.61 18.81 18.42
C ALA A 95 8.83 18.61 19.92
N PHE A 96 8.89 17.36 20.39
CA PHE A 96 9.16 17.04 21.79
C PHE A 96 10.56 17.47 22.22
N ALA A 97 11.57 17.21 21.41
CA ALA A 97 12.95 17.67 21.63
C ALA A 97 13.02 19.18 21.83
N LYS A 98 12.40 19.94 20.93
CA LYS A 98 12.33 21.40 21.02
C LYS A 98 11.62 21.88 22.29
N ALA A 99 10.53 21.24 22.68
CA ALA A 99 9.77 21.62 23.87
C ALA A 99 10.51 21.34 25.18
N ASN A 100 11.50 20.43 25.17
CA ASN A 100 12.24 20.01 26.36
C ASN A 100 13.71 20.42 26.34
N ASP A 101 14.18 21.16 25.31
CA ASP A 101 15.57 21.55 25.11
C ASP A 101 16.57 20.36 25.16
N VAL A 102 16.20 19.26 24.50
CA VAL A 102 17.05 18.06 24.42
C VAL A 102 17.19 17.55 22.99
N SER A 103 18.12 16.61 22.77
CA SER A 103 18.30 15.98 21.46
C SER A 103 17.07 15.16 21.03
N PRO A 104 16.63 15.25 19.76
CA PRO A 104 15.65 14.32 19.21
C PRO A 104 16.07 12.85 19.35
N ALA A 105 17.37 12.52 19.40
CA ALA A 105 17.84 11.14 19.54
C ALA A 105 17.27 10.43 20.78
N LEU A 106 16.95 11.16 21.85
CA LEU A 106 16.34 10.63 23.08
C LEU A 106 14.90 10.11 22.91
N PHE A 107 14.21 10.50 21.84
CA PHE A 107 12.85 10.04 21.56
C PHE A 107 12.83 8.94 20.48
N SER A 108 13.93 8.21 20.30
CA SER A 108 14.17 7.34 19.12
C SER A 108 14.11 5.90 19.52
N ALA A 109 13.35 5.08 18.79
CA ALA A 109 13.46 3.64 18.93
C ALA A 109 14.78 3.08 18.37
N ASN A 110 15.54 3.86 17.59
CA ASN A 110 16.72 3.42 16.83
C ASN A 110 18.01 4.20 17.18
N SER A 111 18.04 4.95 18.29
CA SER A 111 19.18 5.82 18.65
C SER A 111 19.36 5.89 20.17
N GLU A 112 19.91 6.98 20.72
CA GLU A 112 20.17 7.14 22.16
C GLU A 112 18.95 6.89 23.06
N GLY A 113 17.74 7.21 22.60
CA GLY A 113 16.49 6.93 23.31
C GLY A 113 15.97 5.50 23.23
N ALA A 114 16.74 4.59 22.61
CA ALA A 114 16.28 3.24 22.36
C ALA A 114 16.16 2.46 23.68
N CYS A 115 15.03 1.75 23.84
CA CYS A 115 14.88 0.75 24.89
C CYS A 115 16.00 -0.30 24.73
N PRO A 116 16.81 -0.59 25.77
CA PRO A 116 17.93 -1.52 25.70
C PRO A 116 17.51 -3.00 25.64
N HIS A 117 16.27 -3.30 26.03
CA HIS A 117 15.71 -4.67 26.08
C HIS A 117 14.72 -4.97 24.95
N CYS A 118 14.42 -3.94 24.14
CA CYS A 118 13.61 -3.99 22.94
C CYS A 118 14.59 -3.94 21.74
#